data_AF-A0A821RLC1-F1
#
_entry.id   AF-A0A821RLC1-F1
#
_cell.length_a   1.000
_cell.length_b   1.000
_cell.length_c   1.000
_cell.angle_alpha   90.00
_cell.angle_beta   90.00
_cell.angle_gamma   90.00
#
_symmetry.space_group_name_H-M   'P 1'
#
loop_
_entity.id
_entity.type
_entity.pdbx_description
1 polymer ?
#
loop_
_entity_poly.entity_id
_entity_poly.type
_entity_poly.pdbx_seq_one_letter_code
_entity_poly.pdbx_strand_id
1 'polypeptide(L)'
;MHSETFIIVDDEKCFTFSGIDMPGNARFYSSDRENTPPDVEYKSKQKFEPKILLWLAIASKGISAPFIGTAEEPAVDADVYIGKCLPKLIRFINEYHIDDKYVFCAICAKHVNPPNVPKARPIEDFWETLAQQVYIGGWAAMNQEQLIKESKHN
;
A
#
# COMPACT_ATOMS: atom_id res chain seq x y z
N MET A 1 14.86 -35.52 3.93
CA MET A 1 14.84 -34.24 3.18
C MET A 1 13.53 -33.55 3.52
N HIS A 2 13.55 -32.55 4.40
CA HIS A 2 12.34 -31.75 4.61
C HIS A 2 12.20 -30.82 3.40
N SER A 3 11.12 -30.98 2.64
CA SER A 3 10.75 -30.02 1.61
C SER A 3 10.40 -28.71 2.31
N GLU A 4 11.20 -27.68 2.06
CA GLU A 4 10.93 -26.33 2.53
C GLU A 4 9.60 -25.85 1.93
N THR A 5 8.73 -25.29 2.77
CA THR A 5 7.45 -24.74 2.33
C THR A 5 7.54 -23.22 2.36
N PHE A 6 7.33 -22.57 1.23
CA PHE A 6 7.38 -21.13 1.10
C PHE A 6 6.02 -20.50 1.44
N ILE A 7 6.04 -19.33 2.07
CA ILE A 7 4.84 -18.53 2.30
C ILE A 7 4.87 -17.37 1.31
N ILE A 8 3.81 -17.25 0.53
CA ILE A 8 3.58 -16.11 -0.36
C ILE A 8 2.53 -15.23 0.29
N VAL A 9 2.84 -13.95 0.46
CA VAL A 9 1.95 -12.95 1.05
C VAL A 9 1.76 -11.83 0.03
N ASP A 10 0.54 -11.37 -0.16
CA ASP A 10 0.26 -10.14 -0.91
C ASP A 10 -0.53 -9.16 -0.03
N ASP A 11 -0.42 -7.88 -0.33
CA ASP A 11 -1.20 -6.82 0.32
C ASP A 11 -1.11 -5.52 -0.47
N GLU A 12 -1.84 -4.50 0.02
CA GLU A 12 -1.88 -3.15 -0.52
C GLU A 12 -1.36 -2.13 0.48
N LYS A 13 -0.51 -1.20 0.03
CA LYS A 13 -0.10 -0.03 0.81
C LYS A 13 -0.40 1.26 0.07
N CYS A 14 -1.06 2.19 0.78
CA CYS A 14 -1.17 3.56 0.32
C CYS A 14 0.07 4.38 0.72
N PHE A 15 0.60 5.14 -0.24
CA PHE A 15 1.65 6.14 -0.04
C PHE A 15 1.11 7.53 -0.34
N THR A 16 1.26 8.46 0.60
CA THR A 16 0.92 9.89 0.40
C THR A 16 2.13 10.66 -0.10
N PHE A 17 1.95 11.89 -0.57
CA PHE A 17 3.10 12.69 -1.04
C PHE A 17 4.07 13.03 0.11
N SER A 18 3.54 13.30 1.30
CA SER A 18 4.31 13.70 2.49
C SER A 18 4.80 12.53 3.36
N GLY A 19 4.26 11.32 3.18
CA GLY A 19 4.51 10.18 4.08
C GLY A 19 3.83 10.30 5.44
N ILE A 20 2.97 11.31 5.63
CA ILE A 20 2.19 11.48 6.85
C ILE A 20 0.89 10.67 6.73
N ASP A 21 0.79 9.58 7.50
CA ASP A 21 -0.40 8.72 7.55
C ASP A 21 -1.56 9.34 8.35
N MET A 22 -1.27 10.30 9.24
CA MET A 22 -2.30 11.02 9.98
C MET A 22 -2.83 12.21 9.16
N PRO A 23 -4.14 12.27 8.85
CA PRO A 23 -4.70 13.46 8.23
C PRO A 23 -4.45 14.64 9.16
N GLY A 24 -3.68 15.62 8.67
CA GLY A 24 -3.46 16.87 9.39
C GLY A 24 -4.81 17.48 9.77
N ASN A 25 -4.88 18.12 10.93
CA ASN A 25 -6.09 18.80 11.37
C ASN A 25 -6.27 20.09 10.55
N ALA A 26 -6.71 19.95 9.30
CA ALA A 26 -7.03 21.07 8.42
C ALA A 26 -8.40 21.69 8.76
N ARG A 27 -9.04 21.28 9.86
CA ARG A 27 -10.31 21.84 10.32
C ARG A 27 -10.06 23.24 10.87
N PHE A 28 -11.01 24.12 10.62
CA PHE A 28 -11.11 25.38 11.32
C PHE A 28 -12.03 25.17 12.54
N TYR A 29 -11.64 25.71 13.69
CA TYR A 29 -12.49 25.78 14.88
C TYR A 29 -12.91 27.23 15.05
N SER A 30 -14.22 27.50 15.04
CA SER A 30 -14.76 28.81 15.39
C SER A 30 -15.64 28.70 16.61
N SER A 31 -15.48 29.62 17.54
CA SER A 31 -16.46 29.88 18.60
C SER A 31 -17.59 30.80 18.12
N ASP A 32 -17.45 31.44 16.95
CA ASP A 32 -18.41 32.38 16.37
C ASP A 32 -18.60 32.07 14.88
N ARG A 33 -19.66 31.33 14.59
CA ARG A 33 -19.97 30.91 13.21
C ARG A 33 -20.48 32.07 12.36
N GLU A 34 -21.16 33.06 12.96
CA GLU A 34 -21.80 34.16 12.23
C GLU A 34 -20.77 35.17 11.69
N ASN A 35 -19.62 35.32 12.36
CA ASN A 35 -18.53 36.18 11.91
C ASN A 35 -17.38 35.44 11.20
N THR A 36 -17.56 34.17 10.83
CA THR A 36 -16.51 33.42 10.13
C THR A 36 -16.39 33.90 8.68
N PRO A 37 -15.18 34.27 8.22
CA PRO A 37 -14.98 34.67 6.84
C PRO A 37 -15.42 33.57 5.84
N PRO A 38 -16.15 33.91 4.75
CA PRO A 38 -16.64 32.92 3.79
C PRO A 38 -15.55 32.06 3.14
N ASP A 39 -14.34 32.62 2.99
CA ASP A 39 -13.13 31.95 2.49
C ASP A 39 -12.51 30.96 3.49
N VAL A 40 -13.03 30.89 4.72
CA VAL A 40 -12.70 29.90 5.74
C VAL A 40 -13.86 28.91 5.91
N GLU A 41 -15.12 29.39 5.92
CA GLU A 41 -16.31 28.52 6.08
C GLU A 41 -16.56 27.63 4.85
N TYR A 42 -16.44 28.18 3.64
CA TYR A 42 -16.79 27.48 2.40
C TYR A 42 -15.58 27.00 1.59
N LYS A 43 -14.36 27.10 2.14
CA LYS A 43 -13.17 26.62 1.44
C LYS A 43 -13.25 25.11 1.26
N SER A 44 -13.42 24.66 0.02
CA SER A 44 -13.27 23.26 -0.31
C SER A 44 -11.85 22.85 0.03
N LYS A 45 -11.71 21.94 1.01
CA LYS A 45 -10.43 21.34 1.36
C LYS A 45 -10.46 19.89 0.91
N GLN A 46 -9.41 19.48 0.21
CA GLN A 46 -9.22 18.08 -0.14
C GLN A 46 -9.16 17.28 1.16
N LYS A 47 -10.10 16.33 1.34
CA LYS A 47 -10.25 15.58 2.59
C LYS A 47 -9.03 14.70 2.89
N PHE A 48 -8.30 14.29 1.85
CA PHE A 48 -7.11 13.45 1.92
C PHE A 48 -6.04 13.99 0.97
N GLU A 49 -4.78 13.90 1.39
CA GLU A 49 -3.64 14.20 0.53
C GLU A 49 -3.64 13.28 -0.70
N PRO A 50 -3.16 13.75 -1.87
CA PRO A 50 -2.87 12.88 -3.00
C PRO A 50 -2.05 11.67 -2.58
N LYS A 51 -2.47 10.50 -3.06
CA LYS A 51 -1.86 9.22 -2.73
C LYS A 51 -1.81 8.31 -3.95
N ILE A 52 -0.95 7.31 -3.87
CA ILE A 52 -0.93 6.15 -4.76
C ILE A 52 -1.21 4.89 -3.92
N LEU A 53 -1.81 3.88 -4.55
CA LEU A 53 -1.98 2.56 -3.98
C LEU A 53 -0.99 1.62 -4.66
N LEU A 54 -0.20 0.90 -3.87
CA LEU A 54 0.74 -0.09 -4.34
C LEU A 54 0.27 -1.47 -3.90
N TRP A 55 0.07 -2.38 -4.84
CA TRP A 55 -0.15 -3.81 -4.58
C TRP A 55 1.07 -4.60 -5.05
N LEU A 56 1.52 -5.57 -4.25
CA LEU A 56 2.53 -6.55 -4.64
C LEU A 56 2.44 -7.81 -3.78
N ALA A 57 3.12 -8.87 -4.23
CA ALA A 57 3.32 -10.09 -3.48
C ALA A 57 4.81 -10.27 -3.13
N ILE A 58 5.07 -10.85 -1.96
CA ILE A 58 6.42 -11.18 -1.48
C ILE A 58 6.51 -12.64 -1.04
N ALA A 59 7.72 -13.18 -1.13
CA ALA A 59 8.15 -14.40 -0.50
C ALA A 59 9.64 -14.28 -0.14
N SER A 60 10.20 -15.22 0.62
CA SER A 60 11.63 -15.20 0.95
C SER A 60 12.56 -15.26 -0.27
N LYS A 61 12.08 -15.73 -1.43
CA LYS A 61 12.84 -15.80 -2.69
C LYS A 61 12.79 -14.51 -3.53
N GLY A 62 11.89 -13.58 -3.23
CA GLY A 62 11.76 -12.36 -4.02
C GLY A 62 10.43 -11.63 -3.86
N ILE A 63 10.25 -10.62 -4.70
CA ILE A 63 9.05 -9.77 -4.75
C ILE A 63 8.47 -9.77 -6.17
N SER A 64 7.15 -9.65 -6.29
CA SER A 64 6.48 -9.56 -7.58
C SER A 64 6.66 -8.18 -8.20
N ALA A 65 6.42 -8.08 -9.51
CA ALA A 65 6.18 -6.78 -10.12
C ALA A 65 4.95 -6.12 -9.45
N PRO A 66 5.01 -4.82 -9.11
CA PRO A 66 3.90 -4.15 -8.45
C PRO A 66 2.76 -3.79 -9.43
N PHE A 67 1.56 -3.65 -8.89
CA PHE A 67 0.47 -2.88 -9.47
C PHE A 67 0.35 -1.53 -8.75
N ILE A 68 0.05 -0.46 -9.50
CA ILE A 68 -0.06 0.89 -8.97
C ILE A 68 -1.41 1.47 -9.37
N GLY A 69 -2.23 1.75 -8.38
CA GLY A 69 -3.46 2.52 -8.50
C GLY A 69 -3.20 4.02 -8.31
N THR A 70 -3.78 4.84 -9.17
CA THR A 70 -3.74 6.32 -9.09
C THR A 70 -5.13 6.88 -8.80
N ALA A 71 -5.33 8.20 -8.93
CA ALA A 71 -6.62 8.84 -8.66
C ALA A 71 -7.76 8.33 -9.58
N GLU A 72 -7.42 7.72 -10.71
CA GLU A 72 -8.35 7.13 -11.67
C GLU A 72 -8.72 5.67 -11.34
N GLU A 73 -7.86 4.95 -10.61
CA GLU A 73 -8.06 3.56 -10.16
C GLU A 73 -7.70 3.42 -8.68
N PRO A 74 -8.51 3.97 -7.75
CA PRO A 74 -8.06 4.25 -6.38
C PRO A 74 -8.08 3.04 -5.44
N ALA A 75 -8.73 1.94 -5.81
CA ALA A 75 -8.87 0.75 -4.97
C ALA A 75 -8.74 -0.52 -5.82
N VAL A 76 -8.08 -1.53 -5.27
CA VAL A 76 -8.08 -2.87 -5.86
C VAL A 76 -9.38 -3.54 -5.45
N ASP A 77 -10.34 -3.57 -6.37
CA ASP A 77 -11.52 -4.42 -6.26
C ASP A 77 -11.27 -5.80 -6.88
N ALA A 78 -12.30 -6.64 -6.93
CA ALA A 78 -12.19 -7.97 -7.50
C ALA A 78 -11.77 -7.96 -8.98
N ASP A 79 -12.26 -7.00 -9.77
CA ASP A 79 -12.00 -6.93 -11.22
C ASP A 79 -10.57 -6.44 -11.48
N VAL A 80 -10.12 -5.43 -10.74
CA VAL A 80 -8.74 -4.95 -10.75
C VAL A 80 -7.79 -6.05 -10.27
N TYR A 81 -8.15 -6.77 -9.21
CA TYR A 81 -7.33 -7.87 -8.71
C TYR A 81 -7.16 -8.96 -9.76
N ILE A 82 -8.26 -9.45 -10.33
CA ILE A 82 -8.26 -10.51 -11.36
C ILE A 82 -7.54 -10.05 -12.63
N GLY A 83 -7.78 -8.81 -13.08
CA GLY A 83 -7.28 -8.30 -14.35
C GLY A 83 -5.84 -7.78 -14.30
N LYS A 84 -5.38 -7.25 -13.16
CA LYS A 84 -4.10 -6.53 -13.05
C LYS A 84 -3.12 -7.17 -12.07
N CYS A 85 -3.60 -7.69 -10.94
CA CYS A 85 -2.76 -8.20 -9.86
C CYS A 85 -2.45 -9.69 -10.04
N LEU A 86 -3.49 -10.50 -10.25
CA LEU A 86 -3.38 -11.96 -10.41
C LEU A 86 -2.42 -12.39 -11.54
N PRO A 87 -2.37 -11.75 -12.72
CA PRO A 87 -1.39 -12.11 -13.75
C PRO A 87 0.06 -11.87 -13.30
N LYS A 88 0.30 -10.84 -12.48
CA LYS A 88 1.62 -10.55 -11.90
C LYS A 88 1.99 -11.59 -10.83
N LEU A 89 1.02 -11.97 -9.99
CA LEU A 89 1.19 -13.03 -9.00
C LEU A 89 1.55 -14.36 -9.66
N ILE A 90 0.80 -14.76 -10.70
CA ILE A 90 1.06 -16.00 -11.43
C ILE A 90 2.45 -15.99 -12.06
N ARG A 91 2.86 -14.87 -12.66
CA ARG A 91 4.21 -14.72 -13.20
C ARG A 91 5.28 -14.86 -12.11
N PHE A 92 5.09 -14.21 -10.98
CA PHE A 92 6.00 -14.32 -9.83
C PHE A 92 6.11 -15.76 -9.31
N ILE A 93 4.98 -16.47 -9.16
CA ILE A 93 4.96 -17.88 -8.75
C ILE A 93 5.73 -18.74 -9.76
N ASN A 94 5.48 -18.55 -11.06
CA ASN A 94 6.17 -19.32 -12.10
C ASN A 94 7.68 -19.03 -12.16
N GLU A 95 8.10 -17.81 -11.80
CA GLU A 95 9.51 -17.41 -11.84
C GLU A 95 10.29 -17.92 -10.62
N TYR A 96 9.72 -17.87 -9.42
CA TYR A 96 10.43 -18.16 -8.16
C TYR A 96 10.05 -19.49 -7.50
N HIS A 97 8.86 -20.03 -7.80
CA HIS A 97 8.20 -21.07 -7.01
C HIS A 97 7.57 -22.20 -7.84
N ILE A 98 7.93 -22.37 -9.12
CA ILE A 98 7.29 -23.37 -10.01
C ILE A 98 7.43 -24.81 -9.51
N ASP A 99 8.58 -25.14 -8.91
CA ASP A 99 8.89 -26.47 -8.36
C ASP A 99 8.84 -26.51 -6.83
N ASP A 100 8.44 -25.40 -6.20
CA ASP A 100 8.40 -25.29 -4.74
C ASP A 100 7.04 -25.71 -4.20
N LYS A 101 7.06 -26.23 -2.97
CA LYS A 101 5.84 -26.27 -2.16
C LYS A 101 5.62 -24.88 -1.56
N TYR A 102 4.49 -24.26 -1.84
CA TYR A 102 4.14 -22.96 -1.27
C TYR A 102 2.72 -22.93 -0.69
N VAL A 103 2.48 -21.97 0.20
CA VAL A 103 1.16 -21.65 0.76
C VAL A 103 0.93 -20.15 0.60
N PHE A 104 -0.29 -19.79 0.22
CA PHE A 104 -0.69 -18.39 0.11
C PHE A 104 -1.29 -17.89 1.43
N CYS A 105 -0.87 -16.73 1.92
CA CYS A 105 -1.25 -16.25 3.25
C CYS A 105 -2.77 -16.01 3.41
N ALA A 106 -3.45 -15.62 2.33
CA ALA A 106 -4.90 -15.42 2.36
C ALA A 106 -5.69 -16.72 2.63
N ILE A 107 -5.10 -17.90 2.38
CA ILE A 107 -5.72 -19.21 2.65
C ILE A 107 -5.17 -19.88 3.92
N CYS A 108 -4.28 -19.22 4.67
CA CYS A 108 -3.79 -19.72 5.95
C CYS A 108 -4.92 -19.76 6.99
N ALA A 109 -4.80 -20.68 7.95
CA ALA A 109 -5.77 -20.79 9.03
C ALA A 109 -5.91 -19.47 9.80
N LYS A 110 -7.09 -19.17 10.33
CA LYS A 110 -7.37 -17.90 11.05
C LYS A 110 -6.42 -17.59 12.21
N HIS A 111 -5.81 -18.60 12.82
CA HIS A 111 -4.82 -18.38 13.89
C HIS A 111 -3.46 -17.91 13.34
N VAL A 112 -3.19 -18.13 12.05
CA VAL A 112 -2.00 -17.66 11.31
C VAL A 112 -2.27 -16.31 10.63
N ASN A 113 -3.49 -16.09 10.14
CA ASN A 113 -3.95 -14.81 9.59
C ASN A 113 -5.17 -14.28 10.36
N PRO A 114 -4.99 -13.83 11.62
CA PRO A 114 -6.08 -13.30 12.42
C PRO A 114 -6.61 -11.96 11.86
N PRO A 115 -7.93 -11.73 11.90
CA PRO A 115 -8.50 -10.46 11.48
C PRO A 115 -8.02 -9.32 12.39
N ASN A 116 -7.82 -8.14 11.82
CA ASN A 116 -7.45 -6.90 12.53
C ASN A 116 -6.12 -6.98 13.31
N VAL A 117 -5.20 -7.86 12.89
CA VAL A 117 -3.84 -7.92 13.43
C VAL A 117 -2.83 -7.81 12.27
N PRO A 118 -2.79 -6.66 11.56
CA PRO A 118 -1.91 -6.49 10.41
C PRO A 118 -0.44 -6.76 10.77
N LYS A 119 0.01 -6.28 11.94
CA LYS A 119 1.38 -6.49 12.46
C LYS A 119 1.82 -7.95 12.60
N ALA A 120 0.91 -8.92 12.56
CA ALA A 120 1.26 -10.34 12.55
C ALA A 120 1.66 -10.84 11.15
N ARG A 121 1.47 -10.04 10.10
CA ARG A 121 1.75 -10.38 8.71
C ARG A 121 3.17 -9.91 8.35
N PRO A 122 4.05 -10.80 7.84
CA PRO A 122 5.42 -10.43 7.47
C PRO A 122 5.54 -9.30 6.45
N ILE A 123 4.50 -9.05 5.65
CA ILE A 123 4.49 -7.99 4.63
C ILE A 123 4.41 -6.58 5.25
N GLU A 124 3.95 -6.43 6.49
CA GLU A 124 3.95 -5.12 7.17
C GLU A 124 5.37 -4.62 7.46
N ASP A 125 6.28 -5.50 7.89
CA ASP A 125 7.69 -5.13 8.11
C ASP A 125 8.36 -4.65 6.81
N PHE A 126 7.99 -5.30 5.69
CA PHE A 126 8.40 -4.86 4.35
C PHE A 126 7.84 -3.48 4.03
N TRP A 127 6.56 -3.21 4.30
CA TRP A 127 5.95 -1.90 4.08
C TRP A 127 6.58 -0.79 4.92
N GLU A 128 6.88 -1.06 6.19
CA GLU A 128 7.56 -0.12 7.06
C GLU A 128 8.96 0.23 6.52
N THR A 129 9.70 -0.77 6.07
CA THR A 129 11.04 -0.59 5.49
C THR A 129 10.99 0.24 4.20
N LEU A 130 10.08 -0.12 3.29
CA LEU A 130 9.90 0.61 2.03
C LEU A 130 9.47 2.06 2.27
N ALA A 131 8.56 2.30 3.23
CA ALA A 131 8.14 3.65 3.59
C ALA A 131 9.30 4.48 4.15
N GLN A 132 10.14 3.91 5.02
CA GLN A 132 11.33 4.60 5.53
C GLN A 132 12.28 5.00 4.41
N GLN A 133 12.45 4.16 3.39
CA GLN A 133 13.29 4.46 2.23
C GLN A 133 12.68 5.54 1.34
N VAL A 134 11.39 5.44 1.02
CA VAL A 134 10.69 6.43 0.18
C VAL A 134 10.76 7.83 0.79
N TYR A 135 10.60 7.96 2.11
CA TYR A 135 10.56 9.25 2.80
C TYR A 135 11.87 9.63 3.49
N ILE A 136 12.98 9.01 3.07
CA ILE A 136 14.29 9.22 3.70
C ILE A 136 14.66 10.72 3.68
N GLY A 137 15.18 11.22 4.81
CA GLY A 137 15.58 12.62 4.95
C GLY A 137 14.40 13.62 4.91
N GLY A 138 13.15 13.16 5.09
CA GLY A 138 11.97 14.02 5.00
C GLY A 138 11.57 14.36 3.56
N TRP A 139 11.96 13.51 2.60
CA TRP A 139 11.56 13.66 1.21
C TRP A 139 10.04 13.66 1.06
N ALA A 140 9.53 14.49 0.16
CA ALA A 140 8.11 14.55 -0.19
C ALA A 140 7.96 14.67 -1.72
N ALA A 141 6.98 13.97 -2.26
CA ALA A 141 6.70 13.98 -3.69
C ALA A 141 5.99 15.29 -4.11
N MET A 142 6.33 15.82 -5.28
CA MET A 142 5.59 16.95 -5.87
C MET A 142 4.42 16.49 -6.75
N ASN A 143 4.46 15.25 -7.24
CA ASN A 143 3.44 14.66 -8.11
C ASN A 143 3.45 13.12 -8.01
N GLN A 144 2.44 12.47 -8.61
CA GLN A 144 2.30 11.02 -8.58
C GLN A 144 3.46 10.30 -9.30
N GLU A 145 4.00 10.85 -10.39
CA GLU A 145 5.09 10.21 -11.13
C GLU A 145 6.37 10.10 -10.29
N GLN A 146 6.69 11.13 -9.52
CA GLN A 146 7.82 11.11 -8.59
C GLN A 146 7.62 10.05 -7.51
N LEU A 147 6.45 10.03 -6.88
CA LEU A 147 6.15 9.04 -5.84
C LEU A 147 6.23 7.60 -6.39
N ILE A 148 5.66 7.36 -7.58
CA ILE A 148 5.72 6.07 -8.27
C ILE A 148 7.17 5.66 -8.56
N LYS A 149 8.01 6.61 -8.98
CA LYS A 149 9.41 6.34 -9.29
C LYS A 149 10.17 5.94 -8.01
N GLU A 150 10.02 6.71 -6.94
CA GLU A 150 10.69 6.42 -5.67
C GLU A 150 10.21 5.12 -5.03
N SER A 151 8.91 4.82 -5.07
CA SER A 151 8.35 3.56 -4.56
C SER A 151 8.71 2.31 -5.38
N LYS A 152 9.31 2.47 -6.57
CA LYS A 152 9.78 1.36 -7.42
C LYS A 152 11.30 1.15 -7.37
N HIS A 153 12.07 2.17 -7.01
CA HIS A 153 13.53 2.16 -7.13
C HIS A 153 14.22 1.70 -5.85
N ASN A 154 13.52 1.78 -4.72
CA ASN A 154 13.91 1.23 -3.43
C ASN A 154 13.34 -0.19 -3.27
#